data_AF-A0A660PHP7-F1
#
_entry.id   AF-A0A660PHP7-F1
#
_cell.length_a   1.000
_cell.length_b   1.000
_cell.length_c   1.000
_cell.angle_alpha   90.00
_cell.angle_beta   90.00
_cell.angle_gamma   90.00
#
_symmetry.space_group_name_H-M   'P 1'
#
loop_
_entity.id
_entity.type
_entity.pdbx_description
1 polymer ?
#
loop_
_entity_poly.entity_id
_entity_poly.type
_entity_poly.pdbx_seq_one_letter_code
_entity_poly.pdbx_strand_id
1 'polypeptide(L)' 'TWCKQLLLNTPTIPEKDVGKYTAEIITKLRMSDEGQEGMKAFFEKRKPKWCEN' A
#
# COMPACT_ATOMS: atom_id res chain seq x y z
N THR A 1 -0.08 -4.57 7.80
CA THR A 1 -0.13 -3.45 8.78
C THR A 1 -0.91 -2.27 8.24
N TRP A 2 -0.68 -1.79 7.01
CA TRP A 2 -1.49 -0.72 6.40
C TRP A 2 -2.90 -1.12 5.95
N CYS A 3 -3.10 -2.30 5.36
CA CYS A 3 -4.46 -2.76 4.99
C CYS A 3 -5.39 -2.84 6.22
N LYS A 4 -4.86 -3.30 7.36
CA LYS A 4 -5.62 -3.34 8.62
C LYS A 4 -5.96 -1.92 9.09
N GLN A 5 -5.02 -0.98 9.04
CA GLN A 5 -5.26 0.42 9.41
C GLN A 5 -6.27 1.11 8.49
N LEU A 6 -6.21 0.88 7.17
CA LEU A 6 -7.20 1.40 6.23
C LEU A 6 -8.60 0.93 6.59
N LEU A 7 -8.78 -0.38 6.86
CA LEU A 7 -10.07 -0.95 7.26
C LEU A 7 -10.57 -0.38 8.59
N LEU A 8 -9.69 -0.17 9.56
CA LEU A 8 -10.05 0.35 10.88
C LEU A 8 -10.40 1.84 10.86
N ASN A 9 -9.71 2.64 10.03
CA ASN A 9 -9.86 4.09 10.02
C ASN A 9 -10.92 4.58 9.01
N THR A 10 -11.16 3.86 7.92
CA THR A 10 -12.14 4.30 6.90
C THR A 10 -13.53 4.58 7.49
N PRO A 11 -14.08 3.76 8.42
CA PRO A 11 -15.39 4.03 9.01
C PRO A 11 -15.45 5.30 9.90
N THR A 12 -14.31 5.82 10.36
CA THR A 12 -14.24 7.02 11.21
C THR A 12 -14.07 8.31 10.41
N ILE A 13 -13.92 8.21 9.09
CA ILE A 13 -13.74 9.35 8.19
C ILE A 13 -15.07 9.66 7.48
N PRO A 14 -15.46 10.95 7.34
CA PRO A 14 -16.63 11.31 6.55
C PRO A 14 -16.55 10.75 5.13
N GLU A 15 -17.65 10.21 4.61
CA GLU A 15 -17.70 9.51 3.32
C GLU A 15 -17.03 10.29 2.17
N LYS A 16 -17.29 11.60 2.10
CA LYS A 16 -16.72 12.51 1.10
C LYS A 16 -15.17 12.57 1.11
N ASP A 17 -14.55 12.27 2.25
CA ASP A 17 -13.11 12.40 2.47
C ASP A 17 -12.38 11.04 2.38
N VAL A 18 -13.12 9.92 2.37
CA VAL A 18 -12.56 8.55 2.28
C VAL A 18 -11.72 8.36 1.03
N GLY A 19 -12.20 8.85 -0.12
CA GLY A 19 -11.48 8.74 -1.39
C GLY A 19 -10.11 9.42 -1.33
N LYS A 20 -10.06 10.65 -0.80
CA LYS A 20 -8.81 11.40 -0.64
C LYS A 20 -7.86 10.70 0.34
N TYR A 21 -8.36 10.31 1.51
CA TYR A 21 -7.58 9.62 2.53
C TYR A 21 -6.93 8.33 1.99
N THR A 22 -7.72 7.48 1.34
CA THR A 22 -7.21 6.20 0.80
C THR A 22 -6.20 6.42 -0.32
N ALA A 23 -6.44 7.39 -1.22
CA ALA A 23 -5.51 7.72 -2.30
C ALA A 23 -4.15 8.23 -1.79
N GLU A 24 -4.14 9.06 -0.74
CA GLU A 24 -2.90 9.54 -0.12
C GLU A 24 -2.08 8.38 0.50
N ILE A 25 -2.75 7.46 1.19
CA ILE A 25 -2.08 6.29 1.77
C ILE A 25 -1.54 5.38 0.65
N ILE A 26 -2.36 5.03 -0.34
CA ILE A 26 -1.93 4.16 -1.46
C ILE A 26 -0.75 4.78 -2.20
N THR A 27 -0.76 6.10 -2.44
CA THR A 27 0.35 6.81 -3.08
C THR A 27 1.64 6.65 -2.29
N LYS A 28 1.60 6.90 -0.97
CA LYS A 28 2.77 6.73 -0.08
C LYS A 28 3.29 5.30 -0.10
N LEU A 29 2.40 4.31 -0.05
CA LEU A 29 2.77 2.89 -0.06
C LEU A 29 3.36 2.45 -1.41
N ARG A 30 2.89 3.01 -2.53
CA ARG A 30 3.47 2.71 -3.84
C ARG A 30 4.86 3.30 -4.02
N MET A 31 5.14 4.44 -3.41
CA MET A 31 6.44 5.12 -3.49
C MET A 31 7.48 4.61 -2.49
N SER A 32 7.09 3.78 -1.52
CA SER A 32 8.03 3.23 -0.53
C SER A 32 8.97 2.20 -1.17
N ASP A 33 10.09 1.92 -0.51
CA ASP A 33 11.07 0.93 -0.98
C ASP A 33 10.44 -0.46 -1.17
N GLU A 34 9.59 -0.89 -0.24
CA GLU A 34 8.86 -2.16 -0.34
C GLU A 34 7.87 -2.15 -1.52
N GLY A 35 7.15 -1.04 -1.73
CA GLY A 35 6.22 -0.90 -2.85
C GLY A 35 6.91 -0.92 -4.21
N GLN A 36 8.05 -0.23 -4.33
CA GLN A 36 8.86 -0.21 -5.54
C GLN A 36 9.50 -1.57 -5.82
N GLU A 37 10.03 -2.24 -4.80
CA GLU A 37 10.60 -3.58 -4.92
C GLU A 37 9.55 -4.61 -5.34
N GLY A 38 8.31 -4.53 -4.81
CA GLY A 38 7.22 -5.41 -5.21
C GLY A 38 6.85 -5.25 -6.68
N MET A 39 6.76 -4.00 -7.14
CA MET A 39 6.50 -3.68 -8.53
C MET A 39 7.62 -4.21 -9.44
N LYS A 40 8.88 -3.97 -9.04
CA LYS A 40 10.06 -4.43 -9.77
C LYS A 40 10.11 -5.96 -9.86
N ALA A 41 9.94 -6.65 -8.73
CA ALA A 41 9.94 -8.11 -8.66
C ALA A 41 8.84 -8.73 -9.52
N PHE A 42 7.64 -8.12 -9.54
CA PHE A 42 6.54 -8.55 -10.40
C PHE A 42 6.90 -8.47 -11.89
N PHE A 43 7.45 -7.34 -12.35
CA PHE A 43 7.87 -7.19 -13.76
C PHE A 43 9.05 -8.12 -14.13
N GLU A 44 9.98 -8.33 -13.20
CA GLU A 44 11.14 -9.21 -13.37
C GLU A 44 10.80 -10.71 -13.19
N LYS A 45 9.55 -11.05 -12.84
CA LYS A 45 9.08 -12.43 -12.58
C LYS A 45 9.93 -13.19 -11.57
N ARG A 46 10.41 -12.50 -10.54
CA ARG A 46 11.15 -13.09 -9.42
C ARG A 46 10.40 -12.89 -8.11
N LYS A 47 10.84 -13.56 -7.05
CA LYS A 47 10.37 -13.26 -5.71
C LYS A 47 10.88 -11.88 -5.29
N PRO A 48 10.07 -11.08 -4.58
CA PRO A 48 10.56 -9.87 -3.96
C PRO A 48 11.50 -10.22 -2.80
N LYS A 49 12.46 -9.34 -2.50
CA LYS A 49 13.53 -9.60 -1.52
C LYS A 49 13.04 -10.02 -0.13
N TRP A 50 11.91 -9.48 0.33
CA TRP A 50 11.36 -9.85 1.65
C TRP A 50 10.75 -11.26 1.69
N CYS A 51 10.66 -11.95 0.56
CA CYS A 51 10.28 -13.36 0.47
C CYS A 51 11.50 -14.29 0.25
N GLU A 52 12.72 -13.74 0.27
CA GLU A 52 13.95 -14.53 0.31
C GLU A 52 14.23 -14.89 1.79
N ASN A 53 14.56 -16.15 2.03
CA ASN A 53 14.88 -16.69 3.37
C ASN A 53 16.32 -16.33 3.76
#